data_AF-A0A963TTY7-F1
#
_entry.id   AF-A0A963TTY7-F1
#
_cell.length_a   1.000
_cell.length_b   1.000
_cell.length_c   1.000
_cell.angle_alpha   90.00
_cell.angle_beta   90.00
_cell.angle_gamma   90.00
#
_symmetry.space_group_name_H-M   'P 1'
#
loop_
_entity.id
_entity.type
_entity.pdbx_description
1 polymer ?
#
loop_
_entity_poly.entity_id
_entity_poly.type
_entity_poly.pdbx_seq_one_letter_code
_entity_poly.pdbx_strand_id
1 'polypeptide(L)'
;YFPESNRAETVTIYASPKLKSMVRVPPTPAEIARMRQQAAANAKPAAKTPVRMQSVDFGQYIADLLTRAIIASFLSMGAAAVVTGVLSWMLSHIDDLGVTLAPETISTILTFTTIAMFMLGFFAFFRVGGSFKRFIMSMWSTTAVKPVQQSTAMIARQISRSPKAIRPKRPSRQAAEAERTMQEVKRQRGDLDVTEEIAEKEPDDMQVRVNKSDLPTKEKMQPAANETKAPATADQAKRDEAASRRESAHQRTAAEDEIAQEISPADAKQPEKQDQSAPAPERSEPSFESSAPDSSQGGDAKGDNTWGTPPDEVDESDGLKLQRLMVARFAAERVRPLAADQADDPMTRRGIALVMAGAVSHLSATSQLNLLAQERLLAFGLSECKLPQPAIDAYVNHRNDLGDRDTGWRLQDGGRAAMAEFLSGSPAGDTLESAWRAWRMPLLKPKPEDESADFTAPREVYFASELRGTDDSSALDHHNRLVRAVVEEAGGIEIKHTGKGILARFDTVDAALVAAISVVEDQTADVNQSAEVPSGNVVALVPGYSADDDPMLSPRVMRVAQTLAAEARPGEIATEPAVISSAERGLPPGYYADESSNLAVIVRHGAAPARQQSAVSAA
;
A
#
# COMPACT_ATOMS: atom_id res chain seq x y z
N TYR A 1 28.81 39.57 -32.74
CA TYR A 1 30.12 39.31 -33.36
C TYR A 1 31.09 38.98 -32.22
N PHE A 2 31.25 37.70 -31.88
CA PHE A 2 32.16 37.21 -30.85
C PHE A 2 33.06 36.17 -31.52
N PRO A 3 34.40 36.34 -31.53
CA PRO A 3 35.30 35.37 -32.14
C PRO A 3 35.73 34.30 -31.12
N GLU A 4 35.51 33.05 -31.53
CA GLU A 4 36.39 31.89 -31.46
C GLU A 4 37.01 31.43 -30.12
N SER A 5 36.39 30.36 -29.63
CA SER A 5 36.95 29.16 -28.98
C SER A 5 38.47 28.98 -28.96
N ASN A 6 39.03 28.96 -27.74
CA ASN A 6 40.35 28.41 -27.45
C ASN A 6 40.18 26.97 -26.93
N ARG A 7 40.39 25.97 -27.80
CA ARG A 7 40.41 24.54 -27.46
C ARG A 7 41.85 24.13 -27.13
N ALA A 8 42.25 24.22 -25.86
CA ALA A 8 43.39 23.48 -25.30
C ALA A 8 43.49 23.61 -23.76
N GLU A 9 42.41 23.42 -23.00
CA GLU A 9 42.56 23.17 -21.56
C GLU A 9 42.82 21.68 -21.32
N THR A 10 44.09 21.38 -21.06
CA THR A 10 44.54 20.05 -20.66
C THR A 10 44.26 19.91 -19.16
N VAL A 11 43.09 19.36 -18.81
CA VAL A 11 42.72 19.11 -17.40
C VAL A 11 43.59 17.97 -16.87
N THR A 12 44.64 18.31 -16.12
CA THR A 12 45.49 17.33 -15.44
C THR A 12 44.86 16.99 -14.09
N ILE A 13 44.12 15.89 -14.03
CA ILE A 13 43.51 15.41 -12.79
C ILE A 13 44.57 14.68 -11.95
N TYR A 14 45.00 15.29 -10.85
CA TYR A 14 45.83 14.63 -9.84
C TYR A 14 44.98 13.64 -9.02
N ALA A 15 44.98 12.38 -9.40
CA ALA A 15 44.42 11.31 -8.58
C ALA A 15 45.35 11.03 -7.39
N SER A 16 44.84 11.21 -6.16
CA SER A 16 45.62 10.97 -4.94
C SER A 16 46.03 9.48 -4.81
N PRO A 17 47.18 9.17 -4.18
CA PRO A 17 47.64 7.79 -4.00
C PRO A 17 46.63 6.87 -3.28
N LYS A 18 45.72 7.44 -2.48
CA LYS A 18 44.64 6.67 -1.83
C LYS A 18 43.57 6.18 -2.80
N LEU A 19 43.29 6.92 -3.89
CA LEU A 19 42.28 6.52 -4.86
C LEU A 19 42.73 5.28 -5.67
N LYS A 20 44.03 5.14 -5.95
CA LYS A 20 44.59 3.95 -6.63
C LYS A 20 44.44 2.66 -5.81
N SER A 21 44.31 2.75 -4.48
CA SER A 21 44.08 1.60 -3.61
C SER A 21 42.60 1.19 -3.48
N MET A 22 41.67 2.04 -3.94
CA MET A 22 40.22 1.79 -3.87
C MET A 22 39.61 1.30 -5.18
N VAL A 23 40.36 1.33 -6.29
CA VAL A 23 39.94 0.69 -7.55
C VAL A 23 40.09 -0.81 -7.38
N ARG A 24 39.04 -1.45 -6.86
CA ARG A 24 38.95 -2.92 -6.82
C ARG A 24 38.84 -3.42 -8.26
N VAL A 25 39.84 -4.19 -8.67
CA VAL A 25 39.77 -4.99 -9.90
C VAL A 25 38.53 -5.88 -9.79
N PRO A 26 37.63 -5.90 -10.79
CA PRO A 26 36.46 -6.77 -10.74
C PRO A 26 36.92 -8.23 -10.60
N PRO A 27 36.24 -9.03 -9.74
CA PRO A 27 36.63 -10.41 -9.51
C PRO A 27 36.57 -11.19 -10.82
N THR A 28 37.58 -12.03 -11.03
CA THR A 28 37.63 -12.86 -12.24
C THR A 28 36.47 -13.88 -12.24
N PRO A 29 36.01 -14.36 -13.41
CA PRO A 29 34.95 -15.38 -13.47
C PRO A 29 35.23 -16.62 -12.61
N ALA A 30 36.52 -16.98 -12.45
CA ALA A 30 36.95 -18.07 -11.58
C ALA A 30 36.77 -17.77 -10.08
N GLU A 31 36.98 -16.53 -9.65
CA GLU A 31 36.70 -16.11 -8.26
C GLU A 31 35.21 -16.05 -7.98
N ILE A 32 34.40 -15.58 -8.93
CA ILE A 32 32.94 -15.59 -8.80
C ILE A 32 32.41 -17.03 -8.65
N ALA A 33 32.94 -17.97 -9.43
CA ALA A 33 32.59 -19.39 -9.30
C ALA A 33 32.96 -19.99 -7.92
N ARG A 34 34.14 -19.63 -7.39
CA ARG A 34 34.57 -20.06 -6.04
C ARG A 34 33.71 -19.44 -4.94
N MET A 35 33.35 -18.17 -5.06
CA MET A 35 32.46 -17.50 -4.10
C MET A 35 31.06 -18.13 -4.09
N ARG A 36 30.53 -18.53 -5.25
CA ARG A 36 29.26 -19.27 -5.34
C ARG A 36 29.35 -20.66 -4.72
N GLN A 37 30.43 -21.40 -4.96
CA GLN A 37 30.64 -22.71 -4.31
C GLN A 37 30.78 -22.60 -2.79
N GLN A 38 31.49 -21.57 -2.28
CA GLN A 38 31.57 -21.32 -0.84
C GLN A 38 30.24 -20.88 -0.23
N ALA A 39 29.45 -20.07 -0.94
CA ALA A 39 28.12 -19.67 -0.48
C ALA A 39 27.16 -20.88 -0.42
N ALA A 40 27.20 -21.76 -1.42
CA ALA A 40 26.40 -22.99 -1.44
C ALA A 40 26.83 -23.98 -0.34
N ALA A 41 28.13 -24.11 -0.06
CA ALA A 41 28.63 -24.98 1.00
C ALA A 41 28.28 -24.47 2.42
N ASN A 42 28.08 -23.16 2.58
CA ASN A 42 27.78 -22.53 3.87
C ASN A 42 26.28 -22.31 4.12
N ALA A 43 25.41 -22.60 3.14
CA ALA A 43 23.96 -22.50 3.29
C ALA A 43 23.45 -23.63 4.20
N LYS A 44 23.37 -23.35 5.51
CA LYS A 44 22.65 -24.20 6.47
C LYS A 44 21.16 -24.24 6.08
N PRO A 45 20.50 -25.40 6.04
CA PRO A 45 19.08 -25.49 5.70
C PRO A 45 18.28 -24.68 6.74
N ALA A 46 17.68 -23.58 6.29
CA ALA A 46 16.85 -22.73 7.11
C ALA A 46 15.64 -23.53 7.59
N ALA A 47 15.50 -23.67 8.90
CA ALA A 47 14.31 -24.24 9.50
C ALA A 47 13.11 -23.39 9.08
N LYS A 48 12.13 -24.02 8.41
CA LYS A 48 10.88 -23.39 7.97
C LYS A 48 10.12 -22.87 9.18
N THR A 49 10.22 -21.59 9.48
CA THR A 49 9.29 -20.91 10.38
C THR A 49 8.00 -20.67 9.59
N PRO A 50 6.86 -21.28 9.95
CA PRO A 50 5.61 -21.03 9.24
C PRO A 50 5.20 -19.57 9.45
N VAL A 51 5.27 -18.77 8.39
CA VAL A 51 4.72 -17.42 8.35
C VAL A 51 3.20 -17.57 8.44
N ARG A 52 2.65 -17.28 9.62
CA ARG A 52 1.21 -17.31 9.88
C ARG A 52 0.58 -16.07 9.26
N MET A 53 0.02 -16.22 8.07
CA MET A 53 -0.75 -15.17 7.39
C MET A 53 -1.93 -14.74 8.28
N GLN A 54 -2.04 -13.43 8.54
CA GLN A 54 -3.24 -12.83 9.12
C GLN A 54 -4.30 -12.75 8.02
N SER A 55 -5.32 -13.61 8.10
CA SER A 55 -6.55 -13.40 7.34
C SER A 55 -7.21 -12.13 7.87
N VAL A 56 -7.46 -11.16 6.97
CA VAL A 56 -8.33 -10.03 7.29
C VAL A 56 -9.75 -10.61 7.36
N ASP A 57 -10.25 -10.78 8.58
CA ASP A 57 -11.58 -11.34 8.82
C ASP A 57 -12.64 -10.37 8.32
N PHE A 58 -13.18 -10.64 7.14
CA PHE A 58 -14.32 -9.91 6.56
C PHE A 58 -15.51 -9.82 7.54
N GLY A 59 -15.67 -10.81 8.42
CA GLY A 59 -16.65 -10.77 9.50
C GLY A 59 -16.46 -9.63 10.51
N GLN A 60 -15.22 -9.25 10.81
CA GLN A 60 -14.94 -8.12 11.72
C GLN A 60 -15.32 -6.78 11.08
N TYR A 61 -15.14 -6.63 9.76
CA TYR A 61 -15.55 -5.43 9.05
C TYR A 61 -17.07 -5.24 9.05
N ILE A 62 -17.84 -6.30 8.79
CA ILE A 62 -19.31 -6.24 8.83
C ILE A 62 -19.82 -5.98 10.25
N ALA A 63 -19.21 -6.61 11.25
CA ALA A 63 -19.58 -6.39 12.65
C ALA A 63 -19.35 -4.94 13.10
N ASP A 64 -18.24 -4.31 12.67
CA ASP A 64 -17.96 -2.90 12.94
C ASP A 64 -18.97 -1.98 12.23
N LEU A 65 -19.32 -2.28 10.97
CA LEU A 65 -20.33 -1.52 10.23
C LEU A 65 -21.72 -1.58 10.89
N LEU A 66 -22.16 -2.78 11.29
CA LEU A 66 -23.44 -2.96 11.98
C LEU A 66 -23.48 -2.25 13.32
N THR A 67 -22.40 -2.35 14.10
CA THR A 67 -22.31 -1.68 15.40
C THR A 67 -22.41 -0.16 15.24
N ARG A 68 -21.77 0.40 14.21
CA ARG A 68 -21.86 1.84 13.89
C ARG A 68 -23.26 2.26 13.49
N ALA A 69 -23.94 1.48 12.65
CA ALA A 69 -25.31 1.76 12.23
C ALA A 69 -26.28 1.75 13.42
N ILE A 70 -26.12 0.81 14.35
CA ILE A 70 -26.93 0.71 15.56
C ILE A 70 -26.71 1.93 16.47
N ILE A 71 -25.45 2.29 16.74
CA ILE A 71 -25.12 3.46 17.58
C ILE A 71 -25.66 4.75 16.95
N ALA A 72 -25.46 4.93 15.64
CA ALA A 72 -25.95 6.10 14.92
C ALA A 72 -27.47 6.22 15.02
N SER A 73 -28.19 5.11 14.88
CA SER A 73 -29.67 5.05 14.99
C SER A 73 -30.16 5.45 16.39
N PHE A 74 -29.53 4.97 17.46
CA PHE A 74 -29.92 5.35 18.82
C PHE A 74 -29.66 6.82 19.13
N LEU A 75 -28.50 7.36 18.70
CA LEU A 75 -28.19 8.78 18.90
C LEU A 75 -29.12 9.69 18.07
N SER A 76 -29.40 9.35 16.81
CA SER A 76 -30.31 10.13 15.97
C SER A 76 -31.74 10.10 16.50
N MET A 77 -32.18 8.96 17.04
CA MET A 77 -33.50 8.83 17.68
C MET A 77 -33.59 9.68 18.96
N GLY A 78 -32.53 9.71 19.78
CA GLY A 78 -32.46 10.58 20.97
C GLY A 78 -32.51 12.06 20.61
N ALA A 79 -31.74 12.49 19.60
CA ALA A 79 -31.76 13.87 19.13
C ALA A 79 -33.12 14.28 18.56
N ALA A 80 -33.75 13.41 17.76
CA ALA A 80 -35.09 13.63 17.23
C ALA A 80 -36.12 13.79 18.34
N ALA A 81 -36.08 12.94 19.38
CA ALA A 81 -37.00 13.03 20.51
C ALA A 81 -36.87 14.36 21.28
N VAL A 82 -35.65 14.86 21.48
CA VAL A 82 -35.42 16.17 22.14
C VAL A 82 -35.99 17.31 21.30
N VAL A 83 -35.72 17.33 19.99
CA VAL A 83 -36.23 18.38 19.09
C VAL A 83 -37.76 18.35 19.02
N THR A 84 -38.36 17.16 18.90
CA THR A 84 -39.81 17.01 18.90
C THR A 84 -40.43 17.42 20.24
N GLY A 85 -39.76 17.15 21.37
CA GLY A 85 -40.20 17.60 22.68
C GLY A 85 -40.21 19.13 22.82
N VAL A 86 -39.14 19.79 22.35
CA VAL A 86 -39.07 21.26 22.31
C VAL A 86 -40.13 21.84 21.38
N LEU A 87 -40.33 21.26 20.19
CA LEU A 87 -41.35 21.71 19.26
C LEU A 87 -42.76 21.52 19.83
N SER A 88 -43.03 20.39 20.49
CA SER A 88 -44.32 20.15 21.15
C SER A 88 -44.57 21.17 22.26
N TRP A 89 -43.55 21.51 23.05
CA TRP A 89 -43.63 22.56 24.07
C TRP A 89 -43.89 23.94 23.44
N MET A 90 -43.25 24.26 22.31
CA MET A 90 -43.51 25.52 21.61
C MET A 90 -44.94 25.57 21.05
N LEU A 91 -45.41 24.48 20.42
CA LEU A 91 -46.75 24.40 19.85
C LEU A 91 -47.85 24.54 20.92
N SER A 92 -47.62 24.09 22.15
CA SER A 92 -48.58 24.27 23.24
C SER A 92 -48.71 25.73 23.72
N HIS A 93 -47.71 26.57 23.46
CA HIS A 93 -47.75 28.01 23.79
C HIS A 93 -48.27 28.87 22.63
N ILE A 94 -48.57 28.28 21.47
CA ILE A 94 -49.13 29.03 20.33
C ILE A 94 -50.60 29.41 20.58
N ASP A 95 -51.33 28.63 21.37
CA ASP A 95 -52.71 28.98 21.77
C ASP A 95 -52.73 30.30 22.57
N ASP A 96 -51.69 30.59 23.36
CA ASP A 96 -51.55 31.86 24.08
C ASP A 96 -51.38 33.07 23.15
N LEU A 97 -50.95 32.83 21.90
CA LEU A 97 -50.82 33.85 20.85
C LEU A 97 -52.10 34.02 20.02
N GLY A 98 -53.19 33.31 20.37
CA GLY A 98 -54.49 33.40 19.70
C GLY A 98 -54.57 32.63 18.37
N VAL A 99 -53.58 31.78 18.07
CA VAL A 99 -53.60 30.92 16.88
C VAL A 99 -54.04 29.53 17.28
N THR A 100 -55.27 29.16 16.95
CA THR A 100 -55.80 27.82 17.24
C THR A 100 -55.45 26.88 16.10
N LEU A 101 -54.64 25.85 16.39
CA LEU A 101 -54.32 24.79 15.45
C LEU A 101 -55.20 23.57 15.73
N ALA A 102 -55.73 22.93 14.68
CA ALA A 102 -56.46 21.67 14.85
C ALA A 102 -55.52 20.59 15.43
N PRO A 103 -55.98 19.74 16.38
CA PRO A 103 -55.16 18.71 16.98
C PRO A 103 -54.51 17.74 15.97
N GLU A 104 -55.21 17.47 14.86
CA GLU A 104 -54.70 16.65 13.76
C GLU A 104 -53.48 17.29 13.08
N THR A 105 -53.49 18.61 12.91
CA THR A 105 -52.38 19.38 12.33
C THR A 105 -51.15 19.32 13.25
N ILE A 106 -51.35 19.45 14.57
CA ILE A 106 -50.27 19.37 15.56
C ILE A 106 -49.59 17.99 15.51
N SER A 107 -50.39 16.91 15.52
CA SER A 107 -49.88 15.54 15.43
C SER A 107 -49.08 15.28 14.14
N THR A 108 -49.59 15.79 13.01
CA THR A 108 -48.95 15.66 11.70
C THR A 108 -47.60 16.39 11.67
N ILE A 109 -47.54 17.63 12.15
CA ILE A 109 -46.32 18.44 12.23
C ILE A 109 -45.25 17.75 13.10
N LEU A 110 -45.64 17.23 14.27
CA LEU A 110 -44.72 16.54 15.17
C LEU A 110 -44.16 15.26 14.54
N THR A 111 -44.99 14.49 13.83
CA THR A 111 -44.57 13.24 13.18
C THR A 111 -43.56 13.50 12.07
N PHE A 112 -43.85 14.43 11.16
CA PHE A 112 -42.92 14.77 10.07
C PHE A 112 -41.61 15.36 10.59
N THR A 113 -41.68 16.21 11.61
CA THR A 113 -40.47 16.79 12.22
C THR A 113 -39.58 15.69 12.83
N THR A 114 -40.18 14.72 13.52
CA THR A 114 -39.44 13.61 14.13
C THR A 114 -38.71 12.79 13.07
N ILE A 115 -39.40 12.43 11.96
CA ILE A 115 -38.81 11.67 10.86
C ILE A 115 -37.68 12.46 10.19
N ALA A 116 -37.90 13.75 9.90
CA ALA A 116 -36.91 14.61 9.26
C ALA A 116 -35.66 14.77 10.13
N MET A 117 -35.82 14.99 11.43
CA MET A 117 -34.69 15.13 12.37
C MET A 117 -33.93 13.82 12.57
N PHE A 118 -34.63 12.69 12.60
CA PHE A 118 -34.00 11.38 12.64
C PHE A 118 -33.12 11.14 11.41
N MET A 119 -33.65 11.37 10.21
CA MET A 119 -32.90 11.19 8.96
C MET A 119 -31.69 12.13 8.88
N LEU A 120 -31.88 13.41 9.22
CA LEU A 120 -30.80 14.39 9.20
C LEU A 120 -29.68 14.03 10.18
N GLY A 121 -30.03 13.60 11.40
CA GLY A 121 -29.08 13.13 12.40
C GLY A 121 -28.35 11.86 11.96
N PHE A 122 -29.08 10.89 11.38
CA PHE A 122 -28.50 9.64 10.90
C PHE A 122 -27.49 9.88 9.78
N PHE A 123 -27.84 10.65 8.74
CA PHE A 123 -26.92 10.92 7.62
C PHE A 123 -25.74 11.82 8.02
N ALA A 124 -25.94 12.79 8.90
CA ALA A 124 -24.85 13.60 9.43
C ALA A 124 -23.78 12.72 10.10
N PHE A 125 -24.18 11.66 10.79
CA PHE A 125 -23.28 10.72 11.45
C PHE A 125 -22.39 9.96 10.47
N PHE A 126 -22.93 9.54 9.32
CA PHE A 126 -22.15 8.87 8.27
C PHE A 126 -21.24 9.84 7.51
N ARG A 127 -21.61 11.12 7.41
CA ARG A 127 -20.80 12.13 6.72
C ARG A 127 -19.57 12.57 7.53
N VAL A 128 -19.62 12.52 8.87
CA VAL A 128 -18.53 12.97 9.77
C VAL A 128 -17.45 11.88 9.98
N GLY A 129 -17.23 11.03 8.96
CA GLY A 129 -16.61 9.69 8.99
C GLY A 129 -15.20 9.46 9.57
N GLY A 130 -14.65 10.32 10.43
CA GLY A 130 -13.40 10.04 11.15
C GLY A 130 -13.32 10.68 12.54
N SER A 131 -13.89 11.86 12.72
CA SER A 131 -13.75 12.67 13.93
C SER A 131 -14.55 12.10 15.11
N PHE A 132 -15.75 11.59 14.83
CA PHE A 132 -16.67 11.12 15.87
C PHE A 132 -16.21 9.82 16.54
N LYS A 133 -15.49 8.94 15.81
CA LYS A 133 -14.86 7.74 16.37
C LYS A 133 -13.86 8.10 17.48
N ARG A 134 -13.06 9.15 17.26
CA ARG A 134 -12.10 9.63 18.27
C ARG A 134 -12.82 10.20 19.49
N PHE A 135 -13.94 10.89 19.28
CA PHE A 135 -14.77 11.43 20.36
C PHE A 135 -15.47 10.34 21.20
N ILE A 136 -16.01 9.28 20.57
CA ILE A 136 -16.55 8.13 21.31
C ILE A 136 -15.42 7.36 22.01
N MET A 137 -14.30 7.10 21.34
CA MET A 137 -13.17 6.44 21.99
C MET A 137 -12.60 7.27 23.14
N SER A 138 -12.55 8.60 23.03
CA SER A 138 -12.11 9.46 24.13
C SER A 138 -13.10 9.40 25.31
N MET A 139 -14.41 9.49 25.06
CA MET A 139 -15.45 9.33 26.10
C MET A 139 -15.47 7.94 26.75
N TRP A 140 -15.13 6.89 26.02
CA TRP A 140 -15.11 5.52 26.59
C TRP A 140 -13.79 5.24 27.32
N SER A 141 -12.69 5.86 26.88
CA SER A 141 -11.39 5.75 27.55
C SER A 141 -11.34 6.50 28.88
N THR A 142 -12.11 7.59 29.04
CA THR A 142 -12.15 8.37 30.28
C THR A 142 -12.93 7.69 31.41
N THR A 143 -13.81 6.74 31.11
CA THR A 143 -14.64 6.06 32.13
C THR A 143 -14.02 4.77 32.67
N ALA A 144 -12.89 4.31 32.11
CA ALA A 144 -12.28 3.02 32.45
C ALA A 144 -10.86 3.14 33.02
N VAL A 145 -10.64 4.03 34.00
CA VAL A 145 -9.45 3.94 34.86
C VAL A 145 -9.83 4.13 36.33
N LYS A 146 -10.01 3.02 37.05
CA LYS A 146 -9.72 3.02 38.49
C LYS A 146 -8.19 3.06 38.62
N PRO A 147 -7.59 3.98 39.40
CA PRO A 147 -6.15 4.00 39.58
C PRO A 147 -5.72 2.76 40.37
N VAL A 148 -5.17 1.77 39.68
CA VAL A 148 -4.48 0.64 40.32
C VAL A 148 -3.11 1.15 40.79
N GLN A 149 -3.08 1.78 41.96
CA GLN A 149 -1.87 2.15 42.70
C GLN A 149 -1.12 0.92 43.29
N GLN A 150 -1.05 -0.21 42.57
CA GLN A 150 -0.43 -1.44 43.10
C GLN A 150 0.80 -1.98 42.36
N SER A 151 1.27 -1.36 41.26
CA SER A 151 2.43 -1.92 40.53
C SER A 151 3.81 -1.36 40.95
N THR A 152 3.89 -0.24 41.67
CA THR A 152 5.20 0.27 42.13
C THR A 152 5.71 -0.40 43.41
N ALA A 153 4.82 -0.96 44.25
CA ALA A 153 5.21 -1.68 45.46
C ALA A 153 5.68 -3.13 45.22
N MET A 154 5.25 -3.78 44.13
CA MET A 154 5.73 -5.14 43.80
C MET A 154 7.12 -5.14 43.16
N ILE A 155 7.46 -4.14 42.34
CA ILE A 155 8.77 -4.06 41.68
C ILE A 155 9.88 -3.77 42.71
N ALA A 156 9.60 -2.93 43.72
CA ALA A 156 10.54 -2.67 44.81
C ALA A 156 10.78 -3.89 45.74
N ARG A 157 9.84 -4.83 45.81
CA ARG A 157 9.97 -6.06 46.63
C ARG A 157 10.68 -7.20 45.90
N GLN A 158 10.84 -7.11 44.59
CA GLN A 158 11.50 -8.14 43.78
C GLN A 158 13.01 -7.91 43.61
N ILE A 159 13.52 -6.72 43.96
CA ILE A 159 14.94 -6.36 43.85
C ILE A 159 15.74 -6.69 45.13
N SER A 160 15.10 -7.02 46.26
CA SER A 160 15.77 -7.23 47.56
C SER A 160 16.00 -8.69 47.98
N ARG A 161 15.89 -9.67 47.07
CA ARG A 161 16.29 -11.06 47.37
C ARG A 161 17.63 -11.39 46.71
N SER A 162 18.65 -11.50 47.54
CA SER A 162 20.02 -11.89 47.21
C SER A 162 20.11 -13.24 46.49
N PRO A 163 20.96 -13.38 45.45
CA PRO A 163 21.16 -14.66 44.79
C PRO A 163 22.08 -15.56 45.63
N LYS A 164 21.54 -16.69 46.08
CA LYS A 164 22.34 -17.84 46.52
C LYS A 164 23.23 -18.31 45.36
N ALA A 165 24.49 -18.57 45.68
CA ALA A 165 25.53 -19.07 44.79
C ALA A 165 25.04 -20.28 43.96
N ILE A 166 24.84 -20.05 42.66
CA ILE A 166 24.67 -21.10 41.67
C ILE A 166 26.07 -21.52 41.23
N ARG A 167 26.47 -22.73 41.59
CA ARG A 167 27.68 -23.39 41.08
C ARG A 167 27.61 -23.44 39.55
N PRO A 168 28.66 -23.05 38.82
CA PRO A 168 28.65 -23.10 37.36
C PRO A 168 28.57 -24.55 36.89
N LYS A 169 27.56 -24.84 36.06
CA LYS A 169 27.52 -26.06 35.25
C LYS A 169 28.73 -26.06 34.32
N ARG A 170 29.38 -27.22 34.22
CA ARG A 170 30.54 -27.49 33.36
C ARG A 170 30.39 -26.83 31.98
N PRO A 171 31.45 -26.19 31.45
CA PRO A 171 31.41 -25.60 30.12
C PRO A 171 31.07 -26.68 29.09
N SER A 172 30.15 -26.36 28.20
CA SER A 172 29.81 -27.23 27.07
C SER A 172 31.06 -27.45 26.22
N ARG A 173 31.13 -28.60 25.55
CA ARG A 173 32.26 -29.00 24.68
C ARG A 173 32.62 -27.92 23.63
N GLN A 174 31.63 -27.10 23.25
CA GLN A 174 31.78 -25.98 22.32
C GLN A 174 32.55 -24.79 22.91
N ALA A 175 32.45 -24.52 24.22
CA ALA A 175 33.22 -23.45 24.87
C ALA A 175 34.72 -23.82 24.94
N ALA A 176 35.03 -25.11 25.16
CA ALA A 176 36.40 -25.60 25.14
C ALA A 176 37.02 -25.59 23.72
N GLU A 177 36.22 -25.81 22.68
CA GLU A 177 36.69 -25.66 21.28
C GLU A 177 36.90 -24.18 20.91
N ALA A 178 36.05 -23.27 21.39
CA ALA A 178 36.20 -21.83 21.17
C ALA A 178 37.45 -21.25 21.85
N GLU A 179 37.80 -21.70 23.05
CA GLU A 179 39.06 -21.29 23.70
C GLU A 179 40.30 -21.82 22.95
N ARG A 180 40.24 -23.04 22.40
CA ARG A 180 41.35 -23.59 21.61
C ARG A 180 41.54 -22.84 20.30
N THR A 181 40.46 -22.50 19.59
CA THR A 181 40.58 -21.70 18.36
C THR A 181 41.09 -20.29 18.64
N MET A 182 40.68 -19.70 19.76
CA MET A 182 41.18 -18.38 20.17
C MET A 182 42.65 -18.40 20.59
N GLN A 183 43.13 -19.48 21.23
CA GLN A 183 44.55 -19.68 21.54
C GLN A 183 45.38 -19.94 20.27
N GLU A 184 44.86 -20.68 19.30
CA GLU A 184 45.52 -20.90 18.01
C GLU A 184 45.67 -19.58 17.22
N VAL A 185 44.65 -18.72 17.23
CA VAL A 185 44.70 -17.39 16.59
C VAL A 185 45.69 -16.46 17.28
N LYS A 186 45.81 -16.53 18.61
CA LYS A 186 46.83 -15.78 19.36
C LYS A 186 48.24 -16.28 19.04
N ARG A 187 48.42 -17.59 18.91
CA ARG A 187 49.69 -18.20 18.51
C ARG A 187 50.10 -17.81 17.09
N GLN A 188 49.15 -17.71 16.16
CA GLN A 188 49.40 -17.26 14.78
C GLN A 188 49.69 -15.76 14.66
N ARG A 189 49.25 -14.94 15.63
CA ARG A 189 49.52 -13.50 15.67
C ARG A 189 50.86 -13.11 16.28
N GLY A 190 51.63 -14.06 16.82
CA GLY A 190 52.93 -13.78 17.42
C GLY A 190 52.87 -13.04 18.76
N ASP A 191 51.69 -12.91 19.37
CA ASP A 191 51.52 -12.36 20.72
C ASP A 191 51.73 -13.48 21.76
N LEU A 192 52.99 -13.77 22.08
CA LEU A 192 53.33 -14.60 23.23
C LEU A 192 54.49 -13.97 24.01
N ASP A 193 54.13 -13.26 25.09
CA ASP A 193 54.99 -13.20 26.27
C ASP A 193 54.83 -14.55 27.00
N VAL A 194 55.85 -15.37 26.88
CA VAL A 194 55.98 -16.67 27.55
C VAL A 194 56.64 -16.43 28.90
N THR A 195 55.86 -16.46 29.98
CA THR A 195 56.36 -16.95 31.28
C THR A 195 55.87 -18.38 31.46
N GLU A 196 56.72 -19.32 31.08
CA GLU A 196 56.67 -20.70 31.54
C GLU A 196 56.96 -20.71 33.05
N GLU A 197 56.01 -21.21 33.84
CA GLU A 197 56.32 -21.77 35.15
C GLU A 197 55.94 -23.25 35.15
N ILE A 198 56.98 -24.06 35.21
CA ILE A 198 56.99 -25.52 35.29
C ILE A 198 56.49 -25.92 36.68
N ALA A 199 55.52 -26.82 36.75
CA ALA A 199 55.32 -27.64 37.94
C ALA A 199 54.84 -29.04 37.54
N GLU A 200 55.76 -30.00 37.71
CA GLU A 200 55.58 -31.45 37.69
C GLU A 200 54.40 -31.92 38.56
N LYS A 201 53.66 -32.93 38.07
CA LYS A 201 53.58 -34.19 38.83
C LYS A 201 53.12 -35.39 38.00
N GLU A 202 53.85 -36.46 38.23
CA GLU A 202 53.81 -37.82 37.69
C GLU A 202 52.53 -38.64 37.94
N PRO A 203 52.42 -39.84 37.32
CA PRO A 203 51.19 -40.61 37.12
C PRO A 203 51.02 -41.79 38.09
N ASP A 204 49.78 -42.24 38.25
CA ASP A 204 49.33 -43.53 38.82
C ASP A 204 47.79 -43.56 38.63
N ASP A 205 47.06 -44.63 38.33
CA ASP A 205 47.37 -46.05 38.32
C ASP A 205 46.25 -46.79 37.54
N MET A 206 46.50 -48.07 37.28
CA MET A 206 45.67 -49.06 36.59
C MET A 206 44.25 -49.26 37.14
N GLN A 207 43.33 -49.71 36.29
CA GLN A 207 42.54 -50.98 36.39
C GLN A 207 41.40 -50.98 35.34
N VAL A 208 41.36 -51.87 34.34
CA VAL A 208 41.10 -53.33 34.36
C VAL A 208 39.62 -53.68 34.64
N ARG A 209 39.08 -54.53 33.73
CA ARG A 209 37.90 -55.45 33.85
C ARG A 209 36.49 -54.85 33.65
N VAL A 210 35.51 -55.54 33.05
CA VAL A 210 35.45 -56.78 32.26
C VAL A 210 34.05 -56.89 31.60
N ASN A 211 33.98 -57.63 30.50
CA ASN A 211 32.79 -58.13 29.78
C ASN A 211 31.71 -58.79 30.64
N LYS A 212 30.45 -58.77 30.15
CA LYS A 212 29.55 -59.95 29.96
C LYS A 212 28.15 -59.47 29.52
N SER A 213 27.68 -59.76 28.30
CA SER A 213 27.13 -61.02 27.75
C SER A 213 25.60 -61.14 27.91
N ASP A 214 24.90 -61.03 26.77
CA ASP A 214 23.99 -62.02 26.16
C ASP A 214 22.77 -62.64 26.92
N LEU A 215 21.59 -62.38 26.31
CA LEU A 215 20.48 -63.31 25.95
C LEU A 215 19.66 -64.01 27.09
N PRO A 216 18.52 -64.72 26.83
CA PRO A 216 17.47 -64.65 25.78
C PRO A 216 15.98 -64.83 26.25
N THR A 217 15.04 -64.56 25.34
CA THR A 217 13.74 -65.23 24.94
C THR A 217 12.78 -65.96 25.92
N LYS A 218 11.46 -65.68 25.77
CA LYS A 218 10.26 -66.60 25.78
C LYS A 218 8.99 -65.75 25.56
N GLU A 219 8.10 -65.90 24.57
CA GLU A 219 7.27 -67.00 24.00
C GLU A 219 5.97 -67.34 24.77
N LYS A 220 4.84 -67.34 24.02
CA LYS A 220 3.43 -67.80 24.27
C LYS A 220 2.53 -66.86 25.11
N MET A 221 1.22 -66.69 24.87
CA MET A 221 0.19 -67.56 24.28
C MET A 221 -1.08 -66.75 23.92
N GLN A 222 -1.80 -67.13 22.86
CA GLN A 222 -3.23 -66.86 22.58
C GLN A 222 -4.13 -67.69 23.53
N PRO A 223 -5.47 -67.44 23.74
CA PRO A 223 -6.49 -67.42 22.66
C PRO A 223 -7.82 -66.62 22.84
N ALA A 224 -8.52 -66.48 21.70
CA ALA A 224 -9.97 -66.56 21.38
C ALA A 224 -11.08 -65.66 21.99
N ALA A 225 -11.83 -65.05 21.04
CA ALA A 225 -13.30 -64.84 20.92
C ALA A 225 -14.05 -63.90 21.88
N ASN A 226 -14.74 -62.86 21.37
CA ASN A 226 -16.15 -62.94 20.95
C ASN A 226 -16.70 -61.63 20.31
N GLU A 227 -17.73 -61.78 19.47
CA GLU A 227 -18.44 -60.75 18.70
C GLU A 227 -19.24 -59.75 19.56
N THR A 228 -19.39 -58.49 19.11
CA THR A 228 -20.69 -57.78 19.08
C THR A 228 -20.68 -56.55 18.13
N LYS A 229 -21.65 -56.50 17.21
CA LYS A 229 -22.01 -55.40 16.28
C LYS A 229 -22.86 -54.32 16.98
N ALA A 230 -22.67 -53.03 16.65
CA ALA A 230 -23.70 -51.96 16.53
C ALA A 230 -23.05 -50.64 15.98
N PRO A 231 -23.78 -49.58 15.56
CA PRO A 231 -23.87 -49.22 14.13
C PRO A 231 -23.40 -47.80 13.76
N ALA A 232 -23.17 -47.63 12.45
CA ALA A 232 -22.94 -46.36 11.78
C ALA A 232 -24.29 -45.69 11.42
N THR A 233 -24.59 -44.53 12.02
CA THR A 233 -25.75 -43.69 11.65
C THR A 233 -25.46 -42.18 11.63
N ALA A 234 -24.19 -41.75 11.77
CA ALA A 234 -23.86 -40.32 11.80
C ALA A 234 -23.60 -39.68 10.42
N ASP A 235 -23.23 -40.48 9.40
CA ASP A 235 -22.83 -39.93 8.09
C ASP A 235 -23.96 -39.79 7.08
N GLN A 236 -25.12 -40.40 7.32
CA GLN A 236 -26.26 -40.32 6.40
C GLN A 236 -27.03 -39.01 6.57
N ALA A 237 -27.19 -38.55 7.82
CA ALA A 237 -27.87 -37.28 8.12
C ALA A 237 -27.17 -36.04 7.53
N LYS A 238 -25.84 -36.07 7.39
CA LYS A 238 -25.09 -34.96 6.76
C LYS A 238 -25.17 -34.95 5.24
N ARG A 239 -25.41 -36.10 4.60
CA ARG A 239 -25.58 -36.17 3.14
C ARG A 239 -26.98 -35.73 2.73
N ASP A 240 -27.98 -36.04 3.53
CA ASP A 240 -29.37 -35.66 3.25
C ASP A 240 -29.61 -34.15 3.46
N GLU A 241 -28.92 -33.51 4.41
CA GLU A 241 -28.98 -32.04 4.59
C GLU A 241 -28.29 -31.27 3.44
N ALA A 242 -27.22 -31.82 2.87
CA ALA A 242 -26.52 -31.21 1.74
C ALA A 242 -27.32 -31.32 0.43
N ALA A 243 -28.11 -32.38 0.26
CA ALA A 243 -29.01 -32.55 -0.89
C ALA A 243 -30.19 -31.57 -0.83
N SER A 244 -30.81 -31.40 0.35
CA SER A 244 -31.95 -30.49 0.54
C SER A 244 -31.59 -29.01 0.32
N ARG A 245 -30.35 -28.60 0.66
CA ARG A 245 -29.86 -27.23 0.40
C ARG A 245 -29.61 -26.92 -1.08
N ARG A 246 -29.34 -27.93 -1.92
CA ARG A 246 -29.15 -27.74 -3.37
C ARG A 246 -30.49 -27.58 -4.09
N GLU A 247 -31.52 -28.30 -3.64
CA GLU A 247 -32.85 -28.24 -4.23
C GLU A 247 -33.57 -26.90 -3.93
N SER A 248 -33.35 -26.34 -2.74
CA SER A 248 -33.87 -25.02 -2.35
C SER A 248 -33.12 -23.84 -3.00
N ALA A 249 -31.88 -24.04 -3.46
CA ALA A 249 -31.14 -23.04 -4.24
C ALA A 249 -31.63 -22.94 -5.69
N HIS A 250 -32.00 -24.07 -6.32
CA HIS A 250 -32.54 -24.07 -7.68
C HIS A 250 -33.97 -23.53 -7.79
N GLN A 251 -34.78 -23.63 -6.74
CA GLN A 251 -36.11 -23.01 -6.73
C GLN A 251 -36.07 -21.48 -6.60
N ARG A 252 -35.01 -20.91 -6.02
CA ARG A 252 -34.85 -19.44 -5.92
C ARG A 252 -34.42 -18.80 -7.23
N THR A 253 -33.55 -19.45 -8.01
CA THR A 253 -33.13 -18.94 -9.32
C THR A 253 -34.25 -19.00 -10.36
N ALA A 254 -35.15 -19.97 -10.27
CA ALA A 254 -36.30 -20.06 -11.19
C ALA A 254 -37.36 -18.98 -10.93
N ALA A 255 -37.50 -18.48 -9.70
CA ALA A 255 -38.46 -17.42 -9.35
C ALA A 255 -37.96 -16.01 -9.69
N GLU A 256 -36.65 -15.80 -9.82
CA GLU A 256 -36.08 -14.49 -10.21
C GLU A 256 -36.13 -14.27 -11.73
N ASP A 257 -36.04 -15.34 -12.54
CA ASP A 257 -36.17 -15.24 -14.00
C ASP A 257 -37.61 -14.99 -14.47
N GLU A 258 -38.63 -15.36 -13.67
CA GLU A 258 -40.05 -15.12 -14.00
C GLU A 258 -40.46 -13.65 -13.75
N ILE A 259 -39.79 -12.95 -12.83
CA ILE A 259 -40.06 -11.52 -12.54
C ILE A 259 -39.37 -10.58 -13.55
N ALA A 260 -38.34 -11.05 -14.26
CA ALA A 260 -37.58 -10.25 -15.22
C ALA A 260 -38.23 -10.14 -16.62
N GLN A 261 -39.29 -10.90 -16.91
CA GLN A 261 -39.96 -10.90 -18.23
C GLN A 261 -41.19 -9.96 -18.35
N GLU A 262 -41.61 -9.27 -17.29
CA GLU A 262 -42.88 -8.51 -17.32
C GLU A 262 -42.73 -6.97 -17.49
N ILE A 263 -41.55 -6.45 -17.83
CA ILE A 263 -41.37 -5.01 -18.10
C ILE A 263 -40.86 -4.77 -19.52
N SER A 264 -41.81 -4.70 -20.46
CA SER A 264 -41.61 -4.23 -21.84
C SER A 264 -41.93 -2.72 -21.94
N PRO A 265 -41.05 -1.87 -22.51
CA PRO A 265 -41.37 -0.46 -22.74
C PRO A 265 -41.86 -0.26 -24.18
N ALA A 266 -43.16 -0.05 -24.33
CA ALA A 266 -43.76 0.50 -25.54
C ALA A 266 -44.31 1.91 -25.26
N ASP A 267 -43.99 2.82 -26.18
CA ASP A 267 -44.65 4.09 -26.52
C ASP A 267 -43.91 5.39 -26.21
N ALA A 268 -43.11 5.76 -27.21
CA ALA A 268 -42.65 7.11 -27.48
C ALA A 268 -43.75 7.94 -28.16
N LYS A 269 -44.11 9.10 -27.58
CA LYS A 269 -44.74 10.21 -28.32
C LYS A 269 -44.14 11.55 -27.89
N GLN A 270 -43.57 12.25 -28.87
CA GLN A 270 -43.26 13.67 -28.84
C GLN A 270 -44.54 14.51 -28.67
N PRO A 271 -44.41 15.73 -28.12
CA PRO A 271 -44.71 16.92 -28.94
C PRO A 271 -43.59 17.97 -28.81
N GLU A 272 -43.09 18.53 -29.90
CA GLU A 272 -43.66 19.61 -30.72
C GLU A 272 -43.29 21.00 -30.17
N LYS A 273 -42.48 21.71 -30.98
CA LYS A 273 -41.95 23.06 -30.78
C LYS A 273 -43.07 24.09 -30.76
N GLN A 274 -42.98 25.08 -29.89
CA GLN A 274 -43.53 26.40 -30.17
C GLN A 274 -42.62 27.53 -29.67
N ASP A 275 -42.33 28.41 -30.63
CA ASP A 275 -41.79 29.77 -30.51
C ASP A 275 -42.53 30.60 -29.45
N GLN A 276 -41.78 31.41 -28.68
CA GLN A 276 -42.18 32.78 -28.34
C GLN A 276 -41.02 33.62 -27.77
N SER A 277 -40.63 34.57 -28.60
CA SER A 277 -40.12 35.93 -28.36
C SER A 277 -40.04 36.49 -26.93
N ALA A 278 -38.93 37.22 -26.69
CA ALA A 278 -38.63 38.14 -25.59
C ALA A 278 -39.71 39.23 -25.34
N PRO A 279 -39.70 39.97 -24.21
CA PRO A 279 -38.70 41.05 -24.01
C PRO A 279 -38.17 41.21 -22.56
N ALA A 280 -37.08 41.97 -22.48
CA ALA A 280 -36.41 42.46 -21.27
C ALA A 280 -37.33 43.21 -20.29
N PRO A 281 -36.90 43.31 -19.02
CA PRO A 281 -36.87 44.64 -18.43
C PRO A 281 -35.56 44.98 -17.71
N GLU A 282 -35.20 46.25 -17.89
CA GLU A 282 -34.29 47.06 -17.09
C GLU A 282 -34.51 46.85 -15.59
N ARG A 283 -33.43 46.71 -14.81
CA ARG A 283 -33.47 46.96 -13.37
C ARG A 283 -32.14 47.53 -12.87
N SER A 284 -32.09 48.85 -12.94
CA SER A 284 -31.63 49.78 -11.89
C SER A 284 -30.64 49.25 -10.85
N GLU A 285 -29.42 49.78 -10.96
CA GLU A 285 -28.49 49.99 -9.86
C GLU A 285 -29.14 50.80 -8.72
N PRO A 286 -28.88 50.46 -7.45
CA PRO A 286 -28.89 51.44 -6.39
C PRO A 286 -27.46 51.72 -5.94
N SER A 287 -27.03 52.94 -6.25
CA SER A 287 -26.06 53.72 -5.50
C SER A 287 -26.37 53.68 -4.00
N PHE A 288 -25.41 53.26 -3.18
CA PHE A 288 -25.41 53.54 -1.74
C PHE A 288 -24.12 54.29 -1.39
N GLU A 289 -24.24 55.60 -1.37
CA GLU A 289 -23.34 56.53 -0.73
C GLU A 289 -23.95 56.85 0.63
N SER A 290 -23.32 56.44 1.73
CA SER A 290 -23.56 57.04 3.04
C SER A 290 -22.45 56.71 4.03
N SER A 291 -21.64 57.74 4.27
CA SER A 291 -21.37 58.32 5.60
C SER A 291 -20.81 57.42 6.71
N ALA A 292 -19.58 57.75 7.09
CA ALA A 292 -19.07 57.58 8.45
C ALA A 292 -20.06 58.15 9.50
N PRO A 293 -19.98 57.64 10.74
CA PRO A 293 -19.43 58.53 11.74
C PRO A 293 -18.41 57.88 12.68
N ASP A 294 -17.46 58.75 13.03
CA ASP A 294 -16.60 58.76 14.21
C ASP A 294 -17.43 58.77 15.51
N SER A 295 -17.07 57.92 16.48
CA SER A 295 -16.85 58.30 17.89
C SER A 295 -16.72 57.10 18.85
N SER A 296 -15.51 56.99 19.40
CA SER A 296 -15.18 56.82 20.83
C SER A 296 -15.84 55.74 21.72
N GLN A 297 -14.91 54.95 22.30
CA GLN A 297 -14.77 54.61 23.73
C GLN A 297 -15.74 53.63 24.41
N GLY A 298 -15.15 52.54 24.91
CA GLY A 298 -15.41 52.05 26.27
C GLY A 298 -15.43 50.54 26.43
N GLY A 299 -14.47 49.99 27.19
CA GLY A 299 -14.73 48.83 28.05
C GLY A 299 -14.02 47.52 27.73
N ASP A 300 -12.77 47.45 28.18
CA ASP A 300 -12.12 46.30 28.84
C ASP A 300 -12.80 44.91 28.79
N ALA A 301 -12.22 44.01 28.01
CA ALA A 301 -12.03 42.59 28.37
C ALA A 301 -10.94 41.99 27.48
N LYS A 302 -9.68 42.24 27.83
CA LYS A 302 -8.52 41.55 27.25
C LYS A 302 -8.57 40.08 27.73
N GLY A 303 -9.34 39.26 27.03
CA GLY A 303 -9.26 37.81 27.11
C GLY A 303 -7.95 37.38 26.48
N ASP A 304 -6.95 37.21 27.33
CA ASP A 304 -5.64 36.70 26.98
C ASP A 304 -5.77 35.23 26.53
N ASN A 305 -6.09 35.05 25.26
CA ASN A 305 -6.03 33.76 24.58
C ASN A 305 -4.59 33.48 24.11
N THR A 306 -3.59 33.75 24.96
CA THR A 306 -2.30 33.07 24.89
C THR A 306 -2.53 31.59 25.17
N TRP A 307 -2.96 30.88 24.14
CA TRP A 307 -2.63 29.47 23.96
C TRP A 307 -1.16 29.33 24.26
N GLY A 308 -0.86 28.46 25.23
CA GLY A 308 0.45 28.34 25.85
C GLY A 308 1.57 28.46 24.84
N THR A 309 2.55 29.29 25.19
CA THR A 309 3.87 29.27 24.60
C THR A 309 4.27 27.80 24.45
N PRO A 310 4.50 27.30 23.22
CA PRO A 310 4.73 25.87 23.01
C PRO A 310 5.87 25.41 23.92
N PRO A 311 5.69 24.27 24.61
CA PRO A 311 6.66 23.79 25.58
C PRO A 311 7.98 23.50 24.87
N ASP A 312 9.01 24.10 25.43
CA ASP A 312 10.43 23.86 25.23
C ASP A 312 10.98 24.12 23.82
N GLU A 313 11.99 25.00 23.77
CA GLU A 313 13.07 24.96 22.79
C GLU A 313 13.67 23.55 22.82
N VAL A 314 13.03 22.60 22.13
CA VAL A 314 13.64 21.32 21.81
C VAL A 314 14.80 21.67 20.91
N ASP A 315 15.99 21.65 21.51
CA ASP A 315 17.29 22.02 20.95
C ASP A 315 17.33 21.68 19.46
N GLU A 316 17.03 22.69 18.66
CA GLU A 316 16.75 22.50 17.25
C GLU A 316 18.08 22.19 16.59
N SER A 317 18.32 20.89 16.36
CA SER A 317 19.58 20.42 15.78
C SER A 317 19.94 21.27 14.57
N ASP A 318 21.20 21.69 14.46
CA ASP A 318 21.63 22.62 13.40
C ASP A 318 21.30 22.12 11.98
N GLY A 319 21.12 20.80 11.80
CA GLY A 319 20.56 20.23 10.58
C GLY A 319 19.21 20.84 10.22
N LEU A 320 18.24 20.84 11.14
CA LEU A 320 16.85 21.26 10.87
C LEU A 320 16.76 22.72 10.45
N LYS A 321 17.63 23.58 10.99
CA LYS A 321 17.73 25.00 10.59
C LYS A 321 18.11 25.14 9.12
N LEU A 322 19.07 24.34 8.64
CA LEU A 322 19.47 24.33 7.23
C LEU A 322 18.33 23.86 6.33
N GLN A 323 17.63 22.78 6.71
CA GLN A 323 16.51 22.30 5.90
C GLN A 323 15.33 23.30 5.90
N ARG A 324 15.04 23.97 7.01
CA ARG A 324 14.06 25.07 7.04
C ARG A 324 14.43 26.19 6.09
N LEU A 325 15.69 26.61 6.06
CA LEU A 325 16.16 27.62 5.12
C LEU A 325 15.97 27.18 3.65
N MET A 326 16.31 25.93 3.32
CA MET A 326 16.12 25.37 1.98
C MET A 326 14.64 25.34 1.58
N VAL A 327 13.76 24.89 2.48
CA VAL A 327 12.31 24.84 2.25
C VAL A 327 11.70 26.23 2.09
N ALA A 328 12.09 27.20 2.94
CA ALA A 328 11.62 28.58 2.84
C ALA A 328 12.00 29.21 1.49
N ARG A 329 13.25 28.98 1.06
CA ARG A 329 13.75 29.50 -0.22
C ARG A 329 13.04 28.85 -1.41
N PHE A 330 12.86 27.52 -1.39
CA PHE A 330 12.10 26.81 -2.42
C PHE A 330 10.64 27.28 -2.49
N ALA A 331 9.98 27.44 -1.34
CA ALA A 331 8.62 27.95 -1.27
C ALA A 331 8.52 29.36 -1.88
N ALA A 332 9.46 30.26 -1.57
CA ALA A 332 9.47 31.62 -2.07
C ALA A 332 9.81 31.73 -3.57
N GLU A 333 10.80 30.96 -4.05
CA GLU A 333 11.31 31.08 -5.42
C GLU A 333 10.57 30.21 -6.44
N ARG A 334 10.00 29.07 -6.05
CA ARG A 334 9.38 28.11 -6.97
C ARG A 334 7.87 27.99 -6.79
N VAL A 335 7.41 27.85 -5.55
CA VAL A 335 5.99 27.50 -5.29
C VAL A 335 5.07 28.71 -5.24
N ARG A 336 5.47 29.80 -4.58
CA ARG A 336 4.66 31.04 -4.52
C ARG A 336 4.41 31.63 -5.92
N PRO A 337 5.41 31.76 -6.83
CA PRO A 337 5.16 32.30 -8.16
C PRO A 337 4.17 31.45 -8.97
N LEU A 338 4.24 30.12 -8.84
CA LEU A 338 3.33 29.19 -9.51
C LEU A 338 1.86 29.35 -9.08
N ALA A 339 1.65 29.76 -7.82
CA ALA A 339 0.33 30.00 -7.25
C ALA A 339 -0.13 31.46 -7.35
N ALA A 340 0.75 32.41 -7.67
CA ALA A 340 0.46 33.85 -7.65
C ALA A 340 -0.63 34.25 -8.67
N ASP A 341 -0.64 33.60 -9.83
CA ASP A 341 -1.62 33.86 -10.91
C ASP A 341 -2.95 33.13 -10.71
N GLN A 342 -3.14 32.47 -9.57
CA GLN A 342 -4.25 31.57 -9.33
C GLN A 342 -5.15 32.07 -8.21
N ALA A 343 -6.44 31.78 -8.30
CA ALA A 343 -7.37 32.07 -7.22
C ALA A 343 -7.00 31.26 -5.96
N ASP A 344 -7.16 31.86 -4.79
CA ASP A 344 -6.96 31.20 -3.50
C ASP A 344 -8.17 30.28 -3.16
N ASP A 345 -8.30 29.21 -3.95
CA ASP A 345 -9.34 28.20 -3.82
C ASP A 345 -8.80 26.92 -3.14
N PRO A 346 -9.68 26.02 -2.66
CA PRO A 346 -9.26 24.76 -2.02
C PRO A 346 -8.38 23.86 -2.89
N MET A 347 -8.52 23.92 -4.22
CA MET A 347 -7.73 23.13 -5.17
C MET A 347 -6.31 23.69 -5.30
N THR A 348 -6.13 25.01 -5.36
CA THR A 348 -4.83 25.69 -5.30
C THR A 348 -4.11 25.33 -4.00
N ARG A 349 -4.79 25.47 -2.85
CA ARG A 349 -4.20 25.17 -1.53
C ARG A 349 -3.77 23.70 -1.43
N ARG A 350 -4.61 22.78 -1.91
CA ARG A 350 -4.26 21.34 -1.97
C ARG A 350 -3.08 21.09 -2.90
N GLY A 351 -3.05 21.74 -4.06
CA GLY A 351 -1.93 21.65 -5.01
C GLY A 351 -0.61 22.09 -4.38
N ILE A 352 -0.58 23.27 -3.75
CA ILE A 352 0.60 23.78 -3.03
C ILE A 352 1.07 22.75 -2.00
N ALA A 353 0.12 22.19 -1.25
CA ALA A 353 0.46 21.23 -0.22
C ALA A 353 1.05 19.92 -0.75
N LEU A 354 0.56 19.43 -1.88
CA LEU A 354 1.13 18.26 -2.58
C LEU A 354 2.55 18.53 -3.09
N VAL A 355 2.80 19.69 -3.72
CA VAL A 355 4.14 20.09 -4.18
C VAL A 355 5.11 20.14 -2.99
N MET A 356 4.71 20.82 -1.91
CA MET A 356 5.55 20.96 -0.71
C MET A 356 5.78 19.62 -0.01
N ALA A 357 4.80 18.73 0.02
CA ALA A 357 4.96 17.37 0.55
C ALA A 357 6.01 16.58 -0.23
N GLY A 358 5.98 16.67 -1.57
CA GLY A 358 7.01 16.09 -2.44
C GLY A 358 8.41 16.65 -2.15
N ALA A 359 8.52 17.98 -2.16
CA ALA A 359 9.77 18.68 -1.90
C ALA A 359 10.39 18.32 -0.53
N VAL A 360 9.58 18.31 0.52
CA VAL A 360 9.98 17.92 1.88
C VAL A 360 10.33 16.43 1.96
N SER A 361 9.66 15.57 1.19
CA SER A 361 10.02 14.16 1.08
C SER A 361 11.44 13.96 0.50
N HIS A 362 11.78 14.69 -0.57
CA HIS A 362 13.12 14.64 -1.15
C HIS A 362 14.21 15.12 -0.17
N LEU A 363 13.96 16.24 0.52
CA LEU A 363 14.89 16.74 1.55
C LEU A 363 15.06 15.75 2.71
N SER A 364 13.94 15.21 3.21
CA SER A 364 13.94 14.23 4.30
C SER A 364 14.74 12.97 3.95
N ALA A 365 14.64 12.48 2.71
CA ALA A 365 15.41 11.33 2.24
C ALA A 365 16.91 11.64 2.20
N THR A 366 17.28 12.82 1.68
CA THR A 366 18.70 13.23 1.56
C THR A 366 19.35 13.49 2.92
N SER A 367 18.64 14.09 3.86
CA SER A 367 19.17 14.40 5.21
C SER A 367 18.76 13.40 6.30
N GLN A 368 18.15 12.27 5.93
CA GLN A 368 17.71 11.21 6.85
C GLN A 368 16.85 11.72 8.04
N LEU A 369 15.92 12.63 7.77
CA LEU A 369 15.03 13.15 8.81
C LEU A 369 14.02 12.09 9.25
N ASN A 370 13.73 12.06 10.55
CA ASN A 370 12.64 11.25 11.07
C ASN A 370 11.27 11.82 10.67
N LEU A 371 10.23 11.01 10.78
CA LEU A 371 8.86 11.36 10.37
C LEU A 371 8.34 12.64 11.06
N LEU A 372 8.63 12.81 12.35
CA LEU A 372 8.17 13.97 13.13
C LEU A 372 8.86 15.27 12.68
N ALA A 373 10.16 15.21 12.36
CA ALA A 373 10.89 16.34 11.79
C ALA A 373 10.39 16.68 10.38
N GLN A 374 10.05 15.66 9.58
CA GLN A 374 9.46 15.83 8.26
C GLN A 374 8.09 16.54 8.33
N GLU A 375 7.22 16.16 9.27
CA GLU A 375 5.91 16.82 9.48
C GLU A 375 6.07 18.28 9.93
N ARG A 376 7.00 18.57 10.84
CA ARG A 376 7.32 19.95 11.26
C ARG A 376 7.87 20.78 10.11
N LEU A 377 8.72 20.19 9.28
CA LEU A 377 9.30 20.86 8.12
C LEU A 377 8.25 21.12 7.04
N LEU A 378 7.31 20.19 6.85
CA LEU A 378 6.16 20.38 5.97
C LEU A 378 5.25 21.51 6.46
N ALA A 379 4.85 21.50 7.74
CA ALA A 379 4.03 22.55 8.32
C ALA A 379 4.67 23.94 8.15
N PHE A 380 5.98 24.03 8.37
CA PHE A 380 6.78 25.24 8.13
C PHE A 380 6.80 25.63 6.64
N GLY A 381 6.99 24.69 5.73
CA GLY A 381 6.95 24.98 4.29
C GLY A 381 5.59 25.50 3.82
N LEU A 382 4.49 24.95 4.35
CA LEU A 382 3.14 25.40 4.02
C LEU A 382 2.83 26.80 4.58
N SER A 383 3.32 27.12 5.78
CA SER A 383 3.19 28.47 6.33
C SER A 383 4.00 29.49 5.54
N GLU A 384 5.17 29.10 5.04
CA GLU A 384 5.92 29.91 4.08
C GLU A 384 5.13 30.11 2.78
N CYS A 385 4.39 29.13 2.28
CA CYS A 385 3.48 29.35 1.15
C CYS A 385 2.23 30.21 1.46
N LYS A 386 2.12 30.79 2.67
CA LYS A 386 1.00 31.63 3.13
C LYS A 386 -0.35 30.91 3.19
N LEU A 387 -0.33 29.59 3.40
CA LEU A 387 -1.57 28.85 3.64
C LEU A 387 -2.14 29.20 5.03
N PRO A 388 -3.48 29.26 5.17
CA PRO A 388 -4.09 29.49 6.47
C PRO A 388 -3.87 28.29 7.40
N GLN A 389 -3.65 28.53 8.69
CA GLN A 389 -3.33 27.49 9.68
C GLN A 389 -4.29 26.28 9.65
N PRO A 390 -5.63 26.45 9.53
CA PRO A 390 -6.53 25.29 9.44
C PRO A 390 -6.27 24.38 8.23
N ALA A 391 -5.80 24.93 7.10
CA ALA A 391 -5.44 24.14 5.93
C ALA A 391 -4.12 23.39 6.12
N ILE A 392 -3.16 24.01 6.81
CA ILE A 392 -1.89 23.39 7.19
C ILE A 392 -2.16 22.18 8.09
N ASP A 393 -2.94 22.38 9.16
CA ASP A 393 -3.27 21.33 10.13
C ASP A 393 -4.05 20.20 9.45
N ALA A 394 -5.02 20.52 8.60
CA ALA A 394 -5.77 19.52 7.86
C ALA A 394 -4.86 18.68 6.96
N TYR A 395 -3.91 19.30 6.24
CA TYR A 395 -3.04 18.57 5.34
C TYR A 395 -2.01 17.72 6.07
N VAL A 396 -1.34 18.26 7.10
CA VAL A 396 -0.33 17.52 7.88
C VAL A 396 -0.96 16.29 8.53
N ASN A 397 -2.16 16.41 9.09
CA ASN A 397 -2.87 15.29 9.71
C ASN A 397 -3.38 14.23 8.71
N HIS A 398 -3.55 14.58 7.43
CA HIS A 398 -4.11 13.71 6.40
C HIS A 398 -3.16 13.47 5.22
N ARG A 399 -1.85 13.64 5.43
CA ARG A 399 -0.84 13.58 4.37
C ARG A 399 -0.92 12.28 3.56
N ASN A 400 -1.03 11.13 4.24
CA ASN A 400 -1.06 9.82 3.60
C ASN A 400 -2.36 9.61 2.80
N ASP A 401 -3.50 10.00 3.36
CA ASP A 401 -4.80 9.85 2.71
C ASP A 401 -4.95 10.70 1.43
N LEU A 402 -4.26 11.84 1.37
CA LEU A 402 -4.40 12.84 0.30
C LEU A 402 -3.50 12.58 -0.91
N GLY A 403 -2.41 11.82 -0.74
CA GLY A 403 -1.50 11.41 -1.81
C GLY A 403 -2.06 10.26 -2.65
N ASP A 404 -2.65 9.26 -1.99
CA ASP A 404 -2.97 7.96 -2.60
C ASP A 404 -4.26 7.95 -3.44
N ARG A 405 -5.14 8.93 -3.25
CA ARG A 405 -6.51 8.86 -3.79
C ARG A 405 -6.72 9.47 -5.18
N ASP A 406 -5.79 10.30 -5.68
CA ASP A 406 -5.99 11.14 -6.87
C ASP A 406 -4.74 11.24 -7.77
N THR A 407 -4.80 12.06 -8.84
CA THR A 407 -3.63 12.55 -9.62
C THR A 407 -2.57 13.30 -8.79
N GLY A 408 -2.74 13.37 -7.46
CA GLY A 408 -1.91 14.15 -6.54
C GLY A 408 -0.50 13.61 -6.41
N TRP A 409 -0.32 12.30 -6.64
CA TRP A 409 1.01 11.69 -6.70
C TRP A 409 1.90 12.32 -7.76
N ARG A 410 1.37 12.71 -8.94
CA ARG A 410 2.14 13.37 -10.00
C ARG A 410 2.66 14.72 -9.54
N LEU A 411 1.85 15.44 -8.78
CA LEU A 411 2.23 16.74 -8.26
C LEU A 411 3.23 16.64 -7.09
N GLN A 412 3.10 15.60 -6.26
CA GLN A 412 4.13 15.26 -5.27
C GLN A 412 5.44 14.88 -5.95
N ASP A 413 5.40 14.10 -7.03
CA ASP A 413 6.60 13.72 -7.76
C ASP A 413 7.26 14.91 -8.45
N GLY A 414 6.47 15.77 -9.08
CA GLY A 414 6.93 17.06 -9.60
C GLY A 414 7.58 17.93 -8.50
N GLY A 415 7.01 17.95 -7.29
CA GLY A 415 7.62 18.61 -6.13
C GLY A 415 8.96 18.00 -5.70
N ARG A 416 9.10 16.66 -5.75
CA ARG A 416 10.37 15.97 -5.48
C ARG A 416 11.44 16.33 -6.52
N ALA A 417 11.10 16.21 -7.80
CA ALA A 417 12.00 16.54 -8.90
C ALA A 417 12.45 18.01 -8.84
N ALA A 418 11.51 18.93 -8.65
CA ALA A 418 11.79 20.36 -8.57
C ALA A 418 12.70 20.72 -7.37
N MET A 419 12.54 20.06 -6.23
CA MET A 419 13.44 20.27 -5.09
C MET A 419 14.85 19.72 -5.39
N ALA A 420 14.96 18.56 -6.04
CA ALA A 420 16.26 18.02 -6.44
C ALA A 420 16.98 18.96 -7.43
N GLU A 421 16.27 19.46 -8.43
CA GLU A 421 16.76 20.44 -9.40
C GLU A 421 17.18 21.75 -8.71
N PHE A 422 16.35 22.24 -7.80
CA PHE A 422 16.63 23.44 -7.02
C PHE A 422 17.92 23.32 -6.20
N LEU A 423 18.15 22.19 -5.52
CA LEU A 423 19.36 21.93 -4.75
C LEU A 423 20.60 21.78 -5.65
N SER A 424 20.42 21.29 -6.88
CA SER A 424 21.50 21.20 -7.87
C SER A 424 21.87 22.55 -8.51
N GLY A 425 21.05 23.60 -8.28
CA GLY A 425 21.20 24.90 -8.93
C GLY A 425 20.72 24.92 -10.38
N SER A 426 20.01 23.88 -10.82
CA SER A 426 19.43 23.81 -12.16
C SER A 426 18.29 24.83 -12.30
N PRO A 427 18.19 25.55 -13.43
CA PRO A 427 17.09 26.48 -13.68
C PRO A 427 15.74 25.77 -13.86
N ALA A 428 15.71 24.45 -14.08
CA ALA A 428 14.53 23.67 -14.43
C ALA A 428 13.32 23.97 -13.50
N GLY A 429 12.33 24.66 -14.07
CA GLY A 429 11.00 24.89 -13.49
C GLY A 429 9.88 24.24 -14.29
N ASP A 430 10.20 23.75 -15.49
CA ASP A 430 9.24 23.27 -16.48
C ASP A 430 8.54 21.97 -16.03
N THR A 431 9.25 21.11 -15.30
CA THR A 431 8.73 19.86 -14.72
C THR A 431 7.64 20.15 -13.68
N LEU A 432 7.87 21.11 -12.80
CA LEU A 432 6.88 21.51 -11.79
C LEU A 432 5.67 22.21 -12.43
N GLU A 433 5.92 23.09 -13.40
CA GLU A 433 4.85 23.84 -14.05
C GLU A 433 3.94 22.93 -14.89
N SER A 434 4.50 21.97 -15.61
CA SER A 434 3.72 20.96 -16.35
C SER A 434 2.90 20.08 -15.41
N ALA A 435 3.48 19.58 -14.32
CA ALA A 435 2.76 18.81 -13.31
C ALA A 435 1.61 19.63 -12.68
N TRP A 436 1.84 20.91 -12.42
CA TRP A 436 0.84 21.83 -11.87
C TRP A 436 -0.31 22.09 -12.84
N ARG A 437 -0.02 22.36 -14.12
CA ARG A 437 -1.05 22.54 -15.15
C ARG A 437 -1.89 21.28 -15.33
N ALA A 438 -1.25 20.11 -15.40
CA ALA A 438 -1.94 18.82 -15.50
C ALA A 438 -2.83 18.54 -14.29
N TRP A 439 -2.39 18.94 -13.08
CA TRP A 439 -3.19 18.83 -11.87
C TRP A 439 -4.43 19.73 -11.88
N ARG A 440 -4.30 20.99 -12.33
CA ARG A 440 -5.45 21.91 -12.39
C ARG A 440 -6.45 21.57 -13.46
N MET A 441 -6.01 20.97 -14.56
CA MET A 441 -6.85 20.66 -15.70
C MET A 441 -6.89 19.15 -15.99
N PRO A 442 -7.39 18.32 -15.07
CA PRO A 442 -7.40 16.87 -15.23
C PRO A 442 -8.26 16.41 -16.41
N LEU A 443 -9.19 17.26 -16.87
CA LEU A 443 -10.09 16.98 -17.99
C LEU A 443 -9.48 17.31 -19.35
N LEU A 444 -8.45 18.17 -19.40
CA LEU A 444 -7.65 18.29 -20.62
C LEU A 444 -6.69 17.13 -20.63
N LYS A 445 -7.14 16.02 -21.22
CA LYS A 445 -6.24 14.97 -21.65
C LYS A 445 -5.12 15.66 -22.44
N PRO A 446 -3.85 15.46 -22.07
CA PRO A 446 -2.75 16.02 -22.83
C PRO A 446 -2.95 15.65 -24.30
N LYS A 447 -2.78 16.64 -25.19
CA LYS A 447 -2.86 16.39 -26.61
C LYS A 447 -1.77 15.36 -26.94
N PRO A 448 -2.08 14.23 -27.59
CA PRO A 448 -1.12 13.14 -27.80
C PRO A 448 0.12 13.53 -28.63
N GLU A 449 0.14 14.72 -29.21
CA GLU A 449 1.27 15.26 -29.97
C GLU A 449 2.43 15.78 -29.07
N ASP A 450 2.19 16.07 -27.78
CA ASP A 450 3.21 16.56 -26.84
C ASP A 450 3.67 15.50 -25.80
N GLU A 451 3.17 14.26 -25.87
CA GLU A 451 3.49 13.17 -24.92
C GLU A 451 4.81 12.42 -25.22
N SER A 452 5.66 12.94 -26.12
CA SER A 452 6.95 12.29 -26.47
C SER A 452 8.08 12.54 -25.47
N ALA A 453 7.85 13.28 -24.37
CA ALA A 453 8.87 13.60 -23.38
C ALA A 453 8.55 13.00 -22.00
N ASP A 454 9.40 12.07 -21.57
CA ASP A 454 9.54 11.53 -20.21
C ASP A 454 8.37 10.72 -19.64
N PHE A 455 7.97 9.64 -20.33
CA PHE A 455 7.56 8.45 -19.60
C PHE A 455 8.81 7.88 -18.91
N THR A 456 9.00 8.23 -17.64
CA THR A 456 10.06 7.63 -16.82
C THR A 456 9.85 6.12 -16.86
N ALA A 457 10.84 5.37 -17.37
CA ALA A 457 10.74 3.93 -17.51
C ALA A 457 10.23 3.31 -16.18
N PRO A 458 9.22 2.43 -16.23
CA PRO A 458 8.64 1.85 -15.03
C PRO A 458 9.74 1.18 -14.22
N ARG A 459 9.87 1.60 -12.96
CA ARG A 459 10.90 1.07 -12.04
C ARG A 459 10.59 -0.33 -11.58
N GLU A 460 9.32 -0.69 -11.55
CA GLU A 460 8.87 -2.02 -11.18
C GLU A 460 7.92 -2.53 -12.27
N VAL A 461 7.82 -3.84 -12.43
CA VAL A 461 6.84 -4.47 -13.33
C VAL A 461 6.16 -5.60 -12.58
N TYR A 462 4.83 -5.60 -12.63
CA TYR A 462 4.00 -6.64 -12.11
C TYR A 462 3.75 -7.69 -13.19
N PHE A 463 3.88 -8.93 -12.78
CA PHE A 463 3.71 -10.12 -13.59
C PHE A 463 2.52 -10.90 -13.06
N ALA A 464 1.55 -11.23 -13.90
CA ALA A 464 0.44 -12.10 -13.55
C ALA A 464 0.38 -13.28 -14.52
N SER A 465 0.41 -14.50 -14.00
CA SER A 465 0.10 -15.71 -14.78
C SER A 465 -1.29 -16.24 -14.46
N GLU A 466 -1.96 -16.78 -15.47
CA GLU A 466 -3.22 -17.50 -15.31
C GLU A 466 -3.24 -18.75 -16.19
N LEU A 467 -3.52 -19.90 -15.59
CA LEU A 467 -3.82 -21.14 -16.32
C LEU A 467 -5.30 -21.17 -16.70
N ARG A 468 -5.59 -21.33 -18.00
CA ARG A 468 -6.95 -21.39 -18.55
C ARG A 468 -7.31 -22.76 -19.10
N GLY A 469 -8.61 -23.06 -19.07
CA GLY A 469 -9.18 -24.24 -19.73
C GLY A 469 -9.01 -25.54 -18.98
N THR A 470 -8.58 -25.50 -17.72
CA THR A 470 -8.52 -26.69 -16.86
C THR A 470 -8.92 -26.35 -15.43
N ASP A 471 -9.76 -27.19 -14.84
CA ASP A 471 -10.07 -27.20 -13.41
C ASP A 471 -9.26 -28.28 -12.68
N ASP A 472 -8.30 -28.92 -13.36
CA ASP A 472 -7.43 -29.92 -12.74
C ASP A 472 -6.41 -29.26 -11.81
N SER A 473 -6.61 -29.50 -10.52
CA SER A 473 -5.69 -29.06 -9.46
C SER A 473 -4.24 -29.52 -9.67
N SER A 474 -4.00 -30.69 -10.29
CA SER A 474 -2.65 -31.18 -10.53
C SER A 474 -1.91 -30.38 -11.62
N ALA A 475 -2.63 -30.01 -12.68
CA ALA A 475 -2.14 -29.14 -13.74
C ALA A 475 -1.87 -27.73 -13.21
N LEU A 476 -2.78 -27.20 -12.38
CA LEU A 476 -2.60 -25.93 -11.71
C LEU A 476 -1.39 -25.94 -10.76
N ASP A 477 -1.20 -26.99 -9.97
CA ASP A 477 -0.05 -27.14 -9.09
C ASP A 477 1.27 -27.23 -9.87
N HIS A 478 1.28 -27.91 -11.02
CA HIS A 478 2.43 -27.96 -11.93
C HIS A 478 2.75 -26.58 -12.50
N HIS A 479 1.75 -25.88 -13.04
CA HIS A 479 1.90 -24.51 -13.54
C HIS A 479 2.45 -23.57 -12.46
N ASN A 480 1.91 -23.62 -11.24
CA ASN A 480 2.36 -22.76 -10.15
C ASN A 480 3.81 -23.06 -9.73
N ARG A 481 4.24 -24.34 -9.76
CA ARG A 481 5.64 -24.68 -9.50
C ARG A 481 6.57 -24.12 -10.58
N LEU A 482 6.17 -24.25 -11.84
CA LEU A 482 6.93 -23.73 -12.98
C LEU A 482 7.08 -22.20 -12.89
N VAL A 483 5.97 -21.48 -12.71
CA VAL A 483 5.99 -20.01 -12.62
C VAL A 483 6.81 -19.53 -11.43
N ARG A 484 6.74 -20.18 -10.26
CA ARG A 484 7.61 -19.83 -9.12
C ARG A 484 9.09 -19.99 -9.44
N ALA A 485 9.47 -21.09 -10.07
CA ALA A 485 10.86 -21.36 -10.42
C ALA A 485 11.39 -20.29 -11.37
N VAL A 486 10.62 -19.93 -12.40
CA VAL A 486 11.00 -18.91 -13.38
C VAL A 486 11.03 -17.51 -12.75
N VAL A 487 10.05 -17.15 -11.91
CA VAL A 487 10.02 -15.87 -11.19
C VAL A 487 11.25 -15.75 -10.28
N GLU A 488 11.58 -16.80 -9.52
CA GLU A 488 12.76 -16.82 -8.64
C GLU A 488 14.07 -16.72 -9.43
N GLU A 489 14.19 -17.45 -10.55
CA GLU A 489 15.38 -17.42 -11.41
C GLU A 489 15.62 -16.05 -12.04
N ALA A 490 14.55 -15.36 -12.44
CA ALA A 490 14.61 -14.00 -12.97
C ALA A 490 14.74 -12.91 -11.87
N GLY A 491 14.84 -13.29 -10.59
CA GLY A 491 15.00 -12.36 -9.47
C GLY A 491 13.73 -11.59 -9.10
N GLY A 492 12.56 -12.11 -9.47
CA GLY A 492 11.27 -11.56 -9.07
C GLY A 492 10.85 -12.00 -7.66
N ILE A 493 9.87 -11.29 -7.11
CA ILE A 493 9.28 -11.57 -5.80
C ILE A 493 7.82 -11.98 -6.01
N GLU A 494 7.45 -13.19 -5.61
CA GLU A 494 6.04 -13.61 -5.56
C GLU A 494 5.30 -12.77 -4.52
N ILE A 495 4.24 -12.08 -4.94
CA ILE A 495 3.38 -11.30 -4.03
C ILE A 495 2.29 -12.20 -3.46
N LYS A 496 1.52 -12.87 -4.33
CA LYS A 496 0.43 -13.75 -3.92
C LYS A 496 0.01 -14.73 -5.01
N HIS A 497 -0.69 -15.78 -4.58
CA HIS A 497 -1.41 -16.71 -5.43
C HIS A 497 -2.81 -16.17 -5.76
N THR A 498 -3.25 -16.29 -7.02
CA THR A 498 -4.55 -15.77 -7.49
C THR A 498 -5.63 -16.85 -7.62
N GLY A 499 -5.35 -18.08 -7.17
CA GLY A 499 -6.21 -19.24 -7.36
C GLY A 499 -6.01 -19.91 -8.72
N LYS A 500 -5.79 -19.13 -9.79
CA LYS A 500 -5.55 -19.65 -11.16
C LYS A 500 -4.11 -19.47 -11.65
N GLY A 501 -3.28 -18.80 -10.87
CA GLY A 501 -1.87 -18.63 -11.15
C GLY A 501 -1.19 -17.78 -10.10
N ILE A 502 -0.14 -17.07 -10.50
CA ILE A 502 0.74 -16.35 -9.59
C ILE A 502 0.84 -14.90 -10.02
N LEU A 503 0.86 -14.03 -9.01
CA LEU A 503 1.21 -12.65 -9.18
C LEU A 503 2.58 -12.40 -8.53
N ALA A 504 3.50 -11.86 -9.31
CA ALA A 504 4.85 -11.51 -8.91
C ALA A 504 5.20 -10.07 -9.30
N ARG A 505 6.32 -9.58 -8.75
CA ARG A 505 6.87 -8.25 -9.02
C ARG A 505 8.35 -8.37 -9.37
N PHE A 506 8.79 -7.53 -10.30
CA PHE A 506 10.17 -7.45 -10.76
C PHE A 506 10.68 -6.02 -10.66
N ASP A 507 11.95 -5.86 -10.30
CA ASP A 507 12.63 -4.57 -10.22
C ASP A 507 13.04 -4.01 -11.60
N THR A 508 12.89 -4.80 -12.67
CA THR A 508 13.20 -4.37 -14.04
C THR A 508 12.23 -4.97 -15.04
N VAL A 509 11.98 -4.23 -16.12
CA VAL A 509 11.17 -4.70 -17.27
C VAL A 509 11.78 -5.94 -17.92
N ASP A 510 13.11 -5.94 -18.11
CA ASP A 510 13.82 -7.03 -18.77
C ASP A 510 13.68 -8.35 -17.99
N ALA A 511 13.80 -8.31 -16.67
CA ALA A 511 13.61 -9.50 -15.82
C ALA A 511 12.18 -10.04 -15.91
N ALA A 512 11.17 -9.16 -15.87
CA ALA A 512 9.77 -9.56 -16.00
C ALA A 512 9.48 -10.19 -17.37
N LEU A 513 10.08 -9.63 -18.42
CA LEU A 513 9.90 -10.10 -19.79
C LEU A 513 10.58 -11.45 -20.02
N VAL A 514 11.81 -11.64 -19.52
CA VAL A 514 12.51 -12.93 -19.55
C VAL A 514 11.67 -13.99 -18.82
N ALA A 515 11.15 -13.66 -17.64
CA ALA A 515 10.28 -14.58 -16.90
C ALA A 515 9.01 -14.96 -17.68
N ALA A 516 8.35 -13.97 -18.31
CA ALA A 516 7.15 -14.20 -19.12
C ALA A 516 7.42 -15.10 -20.32
N ILE A 517 8.54 -14.88 -21.01
CA ILE A 517 8.96 -15.67 -22.16
C ILE A 517 9.24 -17.11 -21.74
N SER A 518 10.05 -17.33 -20.69
CA SER A 518 10.37 -18.68 -20.20
C SER A 518 9.13 -19.45 -19.76
N VAL A 519 8.19 -18.80 -19.06
CA VAL A 519 6.92 -19.42 -18.66
C VAL A 519 6.08 -19.88 -19.86
N VAL A 520 6.04 -19.09 -20.94
CA VAL A 520 5.30 -19.44 -22.16
C VAL A 520 6.03 -20.55 -22.94
N GLU A 521 7.36 -20.49 -23.04
CA GLU A 521 8.15 -21.49 -23.77
C GLU A 521 8.10 -22.87 -23.12
N ASP A 522 8.32 -22.95 -21.81
CA ASP A 522 8.30 -24.22 -21.08
C ASP A 522 6.92 -24.87 -21.13
N GLN A 523 5.85 -24.08 -20.96
CA GLN A 523 4.51 -24.62 -21.07
C GLN A 523 4.17 -25.07 -22.49
N THR A 524 4.64 -24.36 -23.51
CA THR A 524 4.47 -24.80 -24.90
C THR A 524 5.22 -26.11 -25.15
N ALA A 525 6.40 -26.29 -24.56
CA ALA A 525 7.14 -27.55 -24.63
C ALA A 525 6.39 -28.70 -23.93
N ASP A 526 5.82 -28.46 -22.76
CA ASP A 526 5.02 -29.44 -22.01
C ASP A 526 3.74 -29.85 -22.78
N VAL A 527 3.04 -28.90 -23.39
CA VAL A 527 1.86 -29.15 -24.23
C VAL A 527 2.22 -29.95 -25.47
N ASN A 528 3.36 -29.69 -26.10
CA ASN A 528 3.81 -30.47 -27.27
C ASN A 528 4.17 -31.93 -26.91
N GLN A 529 4.52 -32.20 -25.65
CA GLN A 529 4.85 -33.56 -25.17
C GLN A 529 3.62 -34.32 -24.66
N SER A 530 2.59 -33.59 -24.22
CA SER A 530 1.38 -34.17 -23.61
C SER A 530 0.23 -34.20 -24.63
N ALA A 531 -0.26 -35.39 -24.99
CA ALA A 531 -1.37 -35.54 -25.94
C ALA A 531 -2.76 -35.12 -25.38
N GLU A 532 -2.82 -34.62 -24.15
CA GLU A 532 -4.06 -34.21 -23.47
C GLU A 532 -4.31 -32.69 -23.55
N VAL A 533 -5.58 -32.32 -23.32
CA VAL A 533 -6.19 -31.01 -23.58
C VAL A 533 -5.25 -29.82 -23.28
N PRO A 534 -4.99 -28.93 -24.24
CA PRO A 534 -4.05 -27.83 -24.06
C PRO A 534 -4.64 -26.80 -23.09
N SER A 535 -4.23 -26.89 -21.82
CA SER A 535 -4.42 -25.79 -20.88
C SER A 535 -3.57 -24.61 -21.35
N GLY A 536 -4.25 -23.49 -21.61
CA GLY A 536 -3.62 -22.30 -22.17
C GLY A 536 -3.07 -21.42 -21.07
N ASN A 537 -1.77 -21.16 -21.07
CA ASN A 537 -1.20 -20.12 -20.21
C ASN A 537 -1.52 -18.75 -20.78
N VAL A 538 -1.79 -17.80 -19.91
CA VAL A 538 -1.74 -16.39 -20.25
C VAL A 538 -0.85 -15.67 -19.25
N VAL A 539 0.05 -14.85 -19.76
CA VAL A 539 0.90 -13.97 -18.95
C VAL A 539 0.55 -12.52 -19.25
N ALA A 540 0.36 -11.72 -18.20
CA ALA A 540 0.15 -10.29 -18.29
C ALA A 540 1.27 -9.52 -17.57
N LEU A 541 1.82 -8.50 -18.23
CA LEU A 541 2.81 -7.59 -17.67
C LEU A 541 2.20 -6.19 -17.50
N VAL A 542 2.27 -5.67 -16.27
CA VAL A 542 1.74 -4.35 -15.91
C VAL A 542 2.86 -3.50 -15.33
N PRO A 543 3.12 -2.30 -15.87
CA PRO A 543 4.13 -1.40 -15.32
C PRO A 543 3.74 -0.91 -13.92
N GLY A 544 4.70 -0.94 -13.00
CA GLY A 544 4.62 -0.36 -11.66
C GLY A 544 5.12 1.07 -11.68
N TYR A 545 4.25 2.01 -11.32
CA TYR A 545 4.51 3.45 -11.41
C TYR A 545 4.94 4.09 -10.09
N SER A 546 5.09 3.35 -8.98
CA SER A 546 5.49 3.93 -7.68
C SER A 546 6.30 2.97 -6.82
N ALA A 547 7.35 3.51 -6.16
CA ALA A 547 8.16 2.81 -5.17
C ALA A 547 7.49 2.70 -3.78
N ASP A 548 6.36 3.41 -3.59
CA ASP A 548 5.57 3.38 -2.35
C ASP A 548 4.38 2.40 -2.43
N ASP A 549 4.14 1.78 -3.59
CA ASP A 549 3.14 0.72 -3.74
C ASP A 549 3.72 -0.63 -3.24
N ASP A 550 3.60 -0.95 -1.94
CA ASP A 550 2.92 -2.19 -1.49
C ASP A 550 2.81 -2.27 0.05
N PRO A 551 1.63 -2.66 0.58
CA PRO A 551 1.39 -4.10 0.71
C PRO A 551 -0.06 -4.53 0.38
N MET A 552 -0.21 -5.45 -0.57
CA MET A 552 -1.40 -6.20 -1.04
C MET A 552 -1.98 -5.86 -2.43
N LEU A 553 -1.31 -5.03 -3.23
CA LEU A 553 -1.68 -4.48 -4.54
C LEU A 553 -2.74 -3.39 -4.53
N SER A 554 -2.41 -2.30 -5.25
CA SER A 554 -3.42 -1.41 -5.79
C SER A 554 -4.47 -2.23 -6.56
N PRO A 555 -5.77 -2.14 -6.21
CA PRO A 555 -6.85 -2.77 -6.96
C PRO A 555 -6.81 -2.45 -8.46
N ARG A 556 -6.13 -1.35 -8.83
CA ARG A 556 -5.87 -0.98 -10.21
C ARG A 556 -4.92 -1.97 -10.90
N VAL A 557 -3.76 -2.26 -10.33
CA VAL A 557 -2.77 -3.18 -10.96
C VAL A 557 -3.39 -4.54 -11.17
N MET A 558 -4.11 -5.06 -10.17
CA MET A 558 -4.82 -6.34 -10.30
C MET A 558 -5.88 -6.31 -11.40
N ARG A 559 -6.69 -5.25 -11.46
CA ARG A 559 -7.74 -5.11 -12.48
C ARG A 559 -7.13 -5.03 -13.88
N VAL A 560 -6.06 -4.25 -14.05
CA VAL A 560 -5.35 -4.14 -15.33
C VAL A 560 -4.76 -5.50 -15.70
N ALA A 561 -4.04 -6.16 -14.80
CA ALA A 561 -3.47 -7.48 -15.06
C ALA A 561 -4.53 -8.51 -15.46
N GLN A 562 -5.68 -8.52 -14.79
CA GLN A 562 -6.82 -9.39 -15.13
C GLN A 562 -7.43 -9.03 -16.49
N THR A 563 -7.56 -7.75 -16.83
CA THR A 563 -8.06 -7.32 -18.14
C THR A 563 -7.09 -7.72 -19.25
N LEU A 564 -5.79 -7.44 -19.09
CA LEU A 564 -4.74 -7.86 -20.03
C LEU A 564 -4.74 -9.37 -20.21
N ALA A 565 -4.79 -10.13 -19.10
CA ALA A 565 -4.87 -11.58 -19.17
C ALA A 565 -6.16 -12.03 -19.86
N ALA A 566 -7.33 -11.43 -19.58
CA ALA A 566 -8.60 -11.74 -20.24
C ALA A 566 -8.52 -11.61 -21.77
N GLU A 567 -7.77 -10.63 -22.26
CA GLU A 567 -7.66 -10.32 -23.68
C GLU A 567 -6.56 -11.12 -24.40
N ALA A 568 -5.53 -11.57 -23.69
CA ALA A 568 -4.50 -12.44 -24.27
C ALA A 568 -4.99 -13.87 -24.53
N ARG A 569 -4.48 -14.45 -25.62
CA ARG A 569 -4.73 -15.85 -25.98
C ARG A 569 -3.76 -16.78 -25.27
N PRO A 570 -4.11 -18.09 -25.17
CA PRO A 570 -3.16 -19.12 -24.79
C PRO A 570 -1.80 -18.99 -25.50
N GLY A 571 -0.73 -18.86 -24.73
CA GLY A 571 0.64 -18.72 -25.25
C GLY A 571 1.03 -17.30 -25.67
N GLU A 572 0.18 -16.30 -25.46
CA GLU A 572 0.52 -14.89 -25.66
C GLU A 572 0.90 -14.20 -24.34
N ILE A 573 1.73 -13.17 -24.46
CA ILE A 573 2.07 -12.26 -23.36
C ILE A 573 1.39 -10.93 -23.66
N ALA A 574 0.38 -10.55 -22.87
CA ALA A 574 -0.26 -9.23 -22.97
C ALA A 574 0.45 -8.21 -22.09
N THR A 575 0.66 -7.00 -22.61
CA THR A 575 1.31 -5.93 -21.85
C THR A 575 0.78 -4.55 -22.21
N GLU A 576 0.92 -3.60 -21.29
CA GLU A 576 0.71 -2.18 -21.61
C GLU A 576 1.84 -1.66 -22.53
N PRO A 577 1.56 -0.68 -23.42
CA PRO A 577 2.56 -0.10 -24.32
C PRO A 577 3.83 0.42 -23.62
N ALA A 578 3.71 0.97 -22.42
CA ALA A 578 4.85 1.52 -21.67
C ALA A 578 5.94 0.48 -21.34
N VAL A 579 5.54 -0.79 -21.16
CA VAL A 579 6.48 -1.90 -20.96
C VAL A 579 7.22 -2.21 -22.25
N ILE A 580 6.54 -2.14 -23.40
CA ILE A 580 7.14 -2.39 -24.72
C ILE A 580 8.14 -1.28 -25.06
N SER A 581 7.76 -0.02 -24.91
CA SER A 581 8.67 1.11 -25.14
C SER A 581 9.93 1.04 -24.27
N SER A 582 9.83 0.40 -23.09
CA SER A 582 10.97 0.14 -22.23
C SER A 582 11.79 -1.08 -22.67
N ALA A 583 11.13 -2.11 -23.20
CA ALA A 583 11.71 -3.38 -23.63
C ALA A 583 12.26 -3.38 -25.07
N GLU A 584 11.94 -2.40 -25.92
CA GLU A 584 12.38 -2.33 -27.33
C GLU A 584 13.90 -2.37 -27.51
N ARG A 585 14.68 -2.11 -26.45
CA ARG A 585 16.14 -2.27 -26.44
C ARG A 585 16.64 -3.68 -26.13
N GLY A 586 15.76 -4.64 -25.82
CA GLY A 586 16.14 -5.93 -25.22
C GLY A 586 15.25 -7.14 -25.51
N LEU A 587 14.25 -7.06 -26.40
CA LEU A 587 13.45 -8.24 -26.79
C LEU A 587 14.37 -9.34 -27.38
N PRO A 588 14.27 -10.60 -26.90
CA PRO A 588 15.10 -11.67 -27.42
C PRO A 588 14.75 -11.98 -28.89
N PRO A 589 15.72 -12.48 -29.68
CA PRO A 589 15.50 -12.80 -31.09
C PRO A 589 14.33 -13.77 -31.27
N GLY A 590 13.40 -13.41 -32.15
CA GLY A 590 12.22 -14.23 -32.42
C GLY A 590 10.97 -13.84 -31.63
N TYR A 591 10.98 -12.74 -30.87
CA TYR A 591 9.79 -12.13 -30.31
C TYR A 591 9.57 -10.74 -30.93
N TYR A 592 8.32 -10.38 -31.18
CA TYR A 592 7.96 -9.04 -31.66
C TYR A 592 6.70 -8.54 -30.94
N ALA A 593 6.62 -7.21 -30.81
CA ALA A 593 5.43 -6.52 -30.33
C ALA A 593 4.43 -6.34 -31.48
N ASP A 594 3.22 -6.86 -31.32
CA ASP A 594 2.08 -6.54 -32.18
C ASP A 594 1.28 -5.39 -31.53
N GLU A 595 1.39 -4.20 -32.10
CA GLU A 595 0.69 -2.98 -31.68
C GLU A 595 -0.64 -2.78 -32.41
N SER A 596 -1.13 -3.78 -33.17
CA SER A 596 -2.39 -3.65 -33.93
C SER A 596 -3.64 -3.52 -33.04
N SER A 597 -3.51 -3.74 -31.73
CA SER A 597 -4.55 -3.50 -30.73
C SER A 597 -4.14 -2.39 -29.75
N ASN A 598 -5.11 -1.84 -29.01
CA ASN A 598 -4.85 -0.96 -27.83
C ASN A 598 -4.03 -1.67 -26.71
N LEU A 599 -3.70 -2.94 -26.94
CA LEU A 599 -2.87 -3.81 -26.13
C LEU A 599 -1.67 -4.19 -26.97
N ALA A 600 -0.51 -4.16 -26.34
CA ALA A 600 0.69 -4.60 -26.99
C ALA A 600 0.88 -6.08 -26.65
N VAL A 601 0.83 -6.95 -27.67
CA VAL A 601 0.93 -8.39 -27.50
C VAL A 601 2.29 -8.85 -28.00
N ILE A 602 3.03 -9.57 -27.16
CA ILE A 602 4.33 -10.11 -27.54
C ILE A 602 4.13 -11.54 -28.05
N VAL A 603 4.46 -11.75 -29.33
CA VAL A 603 4.24 -13.02 -30.04
C VAL A 603 5.56 -13.60 -30.53
N ARG A 604 5.68 -14.93 -30.49
CA ARG A 604 6.82 -15.66 -31.04
C ARG A 604 6.75 -15.76 -32.57
N HIS A 605 7.85 -15.44 -33.23
CA HIS A 605 8.01 -15.51 -34.68
C HIS A 605 7.79 -16.95 -35.18
N GLY A 606 6.84 -17.13 -36.10
CA GLY A 606 6.47 -18.45 -36.64
C GLY A 606 5.29 -19.13 -35.95
N ALA A 607 4.78 -18.60 -34.84
CA ALA A 607 3.43 -18.91 -34.39
C ALA A 607 2.46 -18.20 -35.36
N ALA A 608 1.95 -18.90 -36.36
CA ALA A 608 1.03 -18.32 -37.32
C ALA A 608 -0.14 -17.65 -36.57
N PRO A 609 -0.48 -16.38 -36.86
CA PRO A 609 -1.56 -15.71 -36.15
C PRO A 609 -2.86 -16.42 -36.50
N ALA A 610 -3.40 -17.19 -35.54
CA ALA A 610 -4.71 -17.82 -35.67
C ALA A 610 -5.82 -16.79 -35.98
N ARG A 611 -5.58 -15.48 -35.76
CA ARG A 611 -6.43 -14.36 -36.20
C ARG A 611 -6.70 -14.35 -37.71
N GLN A 612 -5.71 -14.66 -38.54
CA GLN A 612 -5.92 -14.69 -40.00
C GLN A 612 -6.59 -15.98 -40.46
N GLN A 613 -6.28 -17.12 -39.82
CA GLN A 613 -6.87 -18.40 -40.23
C GLN A 613 -8.35 -18.55 -39.83
N SER A 614 -8.79 -18.00 -38.69
CA SER A 614 -10.22 -18.06 -38.33
C SER A 614 -11.08 -17.11 -39.16
N ALA A 615 -10.53 -15.97 -39.62
CA ALA A 615 -11.24 -15.06 -40.52
C ALA A 615 -11.32 -15.59 -41.96
N VAL A 616 -10.30 -16.34 -42.41
CA VAL A 616 -10.27 -16.97 -43.75
C VAL A 616 -11.03 -18.30 -43.78
N SER A 617 -11.25 -18.96 -42.63
CA SER A 617 -12.11 -20.16 -42.55
C SER A 617 -13.59 -19.82 -42.33
N ALA A 618 -13.91 -18.59 -41.93
CA ALA A 618 -15.29 -18.10 -41.75
C ALA A 618 -15.80 -17.30 -42.95
N ALA A 619 -14.93 -16.99 -43.92
CA ALA A 619 -15.26 -16.47 -45.24
C ALA A 619 -15.17 -17.61 -46.27
#